data_AF-A0A6G1GUI5-F1
#
_entry.id   AF-A0A6G1GUI5-F1
#
_cell.length_a   1.000
_cell.length_b   1.000
_cell.length_c   1.000
_cell.angle_alpha   90.00
_cell.angle_beta   90.00
_cell.angle_gamma   90.00
#
_symmetry.space_group_name_H-M   'P 1'
#
loop_
_entity.id
_entity.type
_entity.pdbx_description
1 polymer ?
#
loop_
_entity_poly.entity_id
_entity_poly.type
_entity_poly.pdbx_seq_one_letter_code
_entity_poly.pdbx_strand_id
1 'polypeptide(L)'
;MDPTLDIPRVLRCIFHLVIASFKIFLLFRTDRCISPQRSLVAIIGEQYHPDRNVDLTAASLQSLSEQNEASRQPVHPELPNAAVSSHTQRRKDTANTSAESDPLSGASTTDPLTWEKAVRKGNDLTNLMKASRGEASSLLGYDSESSAQDPLEFHTYLTSNGWIRHIVNMIKLDGITSSLTAAFTSLGFNQLLLAGGGENTYVVHKQSVPGASFSATDGNYMSVYNPLDKVVASISLRSPKFQALQSPGMVPPPLNTYSDVTFLEWQRNVDEANKRNRGNEEWVERGVGDLEWVFHNMVVNRNSCRMVKEMMGMDGSPMTRIVEWGDAVDIGADTEWGKGLLGLPNSYGAAWMLIQHKERMGLRWISTIKVFAGNPGAVGMNPISDASSKPMMFALKIESV
;
A
#
# COMPACT_ATOMS: atom_id res chain seq x y z
N MET A 1 -46.59 23.67 -7.67
CA MET A 1 -45.54 24.69 -7.45
C MET A 1 -46.08 25.65 -6.41
N ASP A 2 -45.43 25.73 -5.26
CA ASP A 2 -45.88 26.49 -4.09
C ASP A 2 -45.57 28.00 -4.28
N PRO A 3 -46.57 28.90 -4.20
CA PRO A 3 -46.38 30.33 -4.48
C PRO A 3 -45.84 31.14 -3.29
N THR A 4 -45.30 30.52 -2.24
CA THR A 4 -44.92 31.21 -1.00
C THR A 4 -43.41 31.47 -0.82
N LEU A 5 -42.61 31.43 -1.89
CA LEU A 5 -41.20 31.77 -1.78
C LEU A 5 -40.99 33.30 -1.70
N ASP A 6 -40.77 33.79 -0.47
CA ASP A 6 -40.44 35.18 -0.15
C ASP A 6 -39.00 35.51 -0.61
N ILE A 7 -38.86 35.81 -1.90
CA ILE A 7 -37.60 36.15 -2.60
C ILE A 7 -36.77 37.22 -1.86
N PRO A 8 -37.35 38.30 -1.29
CA PRO A 8 -36.63 39.27 -0.47
C PRO A 8 -35.85 38.67 0.72
N ARG A 9 -36.39 37.63 1.37
CA ARG A 9 -35.76 36.98 2.51
C ARG A 9 -34.56 36.12 2.11
N VAL A 10 -34.68 35.40 1.00
CA VAL A 10 -33.59 34.58 0.45
C VAL A 10 -32.43 35.45 0.00
N LEU A 11 -32.71 36.58 -0.66
CA LEU A 11 -31.68 37.53 -1.10
C LEU A 11 -30.96 38.20 0.08
N ARG A 12 -31.65 38.49 1.19
CA ARG A 12 -30.99 38.98 2.43
C ARG A 12 -30.02 37.95 3.02
N CYS A 13 -30.41 36.68 3.08
CA CYS A 13 -29.54 35.62 3.59
C CYS A 13 -28.28 35.45 2.73
N ILE A 14 -28.41 35.48 1.40
CA ILE A 14 -27.27 35.40 0.47
C ILE A 14 -26.36 36.63 0.65
N PHE A 15 -26.92 37.83 0.78
CA PHE A 15 -26.14 39.05 0.96
C PHE A 15 -25.33 39.05 2.26
N HIS A 16 -25.90 38.56 3.38
CA HIS A 16 -25.18 38.43 4.64
C HIS A 16 -24.09 37.36 4.60
N LEU A 17 -24.31 36.24 3.89
CA LEU A 17 -23.30 35.20 3.66
C LEU A 17 -22.10 35.74 2.86
N VAL A 18 -22.36 36.49 1.79
CA VAL A 18 -21.30 37.10 0.96
C VAL A 18 -20.48 38.12 1.77
N ILE A 19 -21.12 38.94 2.61
CA ILE A 19 -20.40 39.89 3.48
C ILE A 19 -19.56 39.18 4.54
N ALA A 20 -20.06 38.08 5.12
CA ALA A 20 -19.32 37.27 6.09
C ALA A 20 -18.06 36.65 5.45
N SER A 21 -18.19 36.08 4.25
CA SER A 21 -17.07 35.53 3.49
C SER A 21 -16.04 36.60 3.09
N PHE A 22 -16.48 37.81 2.75
CA PHE A 22 -15.57 38.91 2.39
C PHE A 22 -14.80 39.46 3.60
N LYS A 23 -15.42 39.48 4.80
CA LYS A 23 -14.72 39.84 6.05
C LYS A 23 -13.68 38.80 6.47
N ILE A 24 -13.96 37.51 6.29
CA ILE A 24 -12.99 36.44 6.55
C ILE A 24 -11.82 36.55 5.57
N PHE A 25 -12.08 36.83 4.29
CA PHE A 25 -11.03 36.99 3.29
C PHE A 25 -10.12 38.22 3.54
N LEU A 26 -10.69 39.32 4.07
CA LEU A 26 -9.91 40.51 4.42
C LEU A 26 -9.08 40.33 5.70
N LEU A 27 -9.51 39.49 6.65
CA LEU A 27 -8.73 39.16 7.84
C LEU A 27 -7.46 38.35 7.54
N PHE A 28 -7.38 37.68 6.38
CA PHE A 28 -6.20 36.90 5.98
C PHE A 28 -5.18 37.68 5.14
N ARG A 29 -5.42 38.95 4.80
CA ARG A 29 -4.58 39.67 3.82
C ARG A 29 -3.71 40.81 4.35
N THR A 30 -3.61 41.01 5.66
CA THR A 30 -2.74 42.05 6.23
C THR A 30 -1.73 41.51 7.24
N ASP A 31 -0.46 41.58 6.81
CA ASP A 31 0.81 41.74 7.54
C ASP A 31 1.63 40.56 8.11
N ARG A 32 2.76 40.31 7.41
CA ARG A 32 4.17 40.38 7.81
C ARG A 32 4.68 39.67 9.09
N CYS A 33 5.61 38.75 8.85
CA CYS A 33 6.86 38.46 9.59
C CYS A 33 6.88 38.69 11.11
N ILE A 34 6.56 37.67 11.90
CA ILE A 34 7.12 37.45 13.25
C ILE A 34 7.41 35.95 13.43
N SER A 35 8.61 35.66 13.96
CA SER A 35 9.19 34.36 14.29
C SER A 35 8.29 33.44 15.15
N PRO A 36 8.24 32.11 14.93
CA PRO A 36 7.42 31.21 15.73
C PRO A 36 8.22 30.61 16.89
N GLN A 37 8.33 31.36 17.99
CA GLN A 37 8.40 30.75 19.32
C GLN A 37 7.51 31.56 20.26
N ARG A 38 6.54 30.86 20.87
CA ARG A 38 5.50 31.35 21.79
C ARG A 38 4.28 32.00 21.12
N SER A 39 3.27 31.18 20.85
CA SER A 39 1.84 31.46 21.13
C SER A 39 0.99 30.30 20.63
N LEU A 40 0.84 29.26 21.45
CA LEU A 40 -0.17 28.22 21.26
C LEU A 40 -0.82 27.85 22.60
N VAL A 41 -1.15 28.86 23.40
CA VAL A 41 -1.83 28.73 24.71
C VAL A 41 -3.07 29.64 24.83
N ALA A 42 -3.44 30.38 23.78
CA ALA A 42 -4.70 31.11 23.75
C ALA A 42 -5.43 30.75 22.45
N ILE A 43 -6.74 30.49 22.52
CA ILE A 43 -7.62 29.96 21.46
C ILE A 43 -7.78 28.42 21.48
N ILE A 44 -7.89 27.81 22.68
CA ILE A 44 -8.84 26.70 22.91
C ILE A 44 -9.36 26.88 24.34
N GLY A 45 -10.36 27.73 24.49
CA GLY A 45 -10.92 28.04 25.79
C GLY A 45 -12.22 28.79 25.62
N GLU A 46 -13.25 28.09 25.14
CA GLU A 46 -14.67 28.38 25.42
C GLU A 46 -15.56 27.35 24.69
N GLN A 47 -15.71 26.18 25.32
CA GLN A 47 -16.90 25.31 25.34
C GLN A 47 -16.46 23.94 25.88
N TYR A 48 -16.23 23.87 27.19
CA TYR A 48 -16.16 22.60 27.90
C TYR A 48 -16.87 22.75 29.24
N HIS A 49 -18.03 22.10 29.35
CA HIS A 49 -18.74 21.92 30.63
C HIS A 49 -18.08 20.76 31.39
N PRO A 50 -17.53 20.97 32.60
CA PRO A 50 -16.90 19.91 33.37
C PRO A 50 -17.91 19.34 34.36
N ASP A 51 -18.71 18.36 33.93
CA ASP A 51 -19.47 17.51 34.86
C ASP A 51 -19.81 16.18 34.17
N ARG A 52 -18.81 15.30 34.11
CA ARG A 52 -18.94 13.83 33.99
C ARG A 52 -17.55 13.20 34.05
N ASN A 53 -16.98 13.12 35.25
CA ASN A 53 -15.93 12.14 35.52
C ASN A 53 -16.59 10.76 35.52
N VAL A 54 -16.30 9.95 34.52
CA VAL A 54 -16.56 8.51 34.56
C VAL A 54 -15.37 7.88 35.26
N ASP A 55 -15.52 7.61 36.55
CA ASP A 55 -14.59 6.75 37.29
C ASP A 55 -14.64 5.34 36.69
N LEU A 56 -13.61 4.99 35.91
CA LEU A 56 -13.38 3.62 35.48
C LEU A 56 -12.87 2.84 36.70
N THR A 57 -13.78 2.14 37.36
CA THR A 57 -13.45 1.24 38.46
C THR A 57 -12.60 0.07 37.97
N ALA A 58 -11.81 -0.55 38.87
CA ALA A 58 -11.02 -1.74 38.57
C ALA A 58 -11.85 -2.90 37.96
N ALA A 59 -13.16 -2.95 38.23
CA ALA A 59 -14.09 -3.89 37.61
C ALA A 59 -14.28 -3.67 36.09
N SER A 60 -14.13 -2.43 35.60
CA SER A 60 -14.23 -2.10 34.17
C SER A 60 -12.98 -2.52 33.39
N LEU A 61 -11.81 -2.47 34.03
CA LEU A 61 -10.56 -2.99 33.47
C LEU A 61 -10.50 -4.52 33.48
N GLN A 62 -11.13 -5.16 34.48
CA GLN A 62 -11.25 -6.61 34.55
C GLN A 62 -12.22 -7.16 33.49
N SER A 63 -13.32 -6.47 33.21
CA SER A 63 -14.25 -6.76 32.11
C SER A 63 -13.59 -6.69 30.71
N LEU A 64 -12.71 -5.71 30.48
CA LEU A 64 -11.93 -5.61 29.23
C LEU A 64 -10.84 -6.68 29.09
N SER A 65 -10.28 -7.14 30.22
CA SER A 65 -9.37 -8.29 30.27
C SER A 65 -10.10 -9.60 29.94
N GLU A 66 -11.29 -9.79 30.49
CA GLU A 66 -12.13 -10.99 30.27
C GLU A 66 -12.70 -11.06 28.85
N GLN A 67 -13.02 -9.91 28.22
CA GLN A 67 -13.38 -9.86 26.79
C GLN A 67 -12.20 -10.19 25.86
N ASN A 68 -10.97 -9.84 26.24
CA ASN A 68 -9.77 -10.23 25.49
C ASN A 68 -9.43 -11.72 25.66
N GLU A 69 -9.67 -12.32 26.82
CA GLU A 69 -9.52 -13.76 27.01
C GLU A 69 -10.63 -14.58 26.34
N ALA A 70 -11.87 -14.08 26.29
CA ALA A 70 -12.97 -14.74 25.57
C ALA A 70 -12.77 -14.77 24.04
N SER A 71 -11.88 -13.93 23.49
CA SER A 71 -11.50 -13.95 22.07
C SER A 71 -10.39 -14.95 21.73
N ARG A 72 -9.76 -15.59 22.73
CA ARG A 72 -8.87 -16.74 22.53
C ARG A 72 -9.69 -18.02 22.43
N GLN A 73 -10.15 -18.35 21.23
CA GLN A 73 -10.65 -19.70 21.00
C GLN A 73 -9.51 -20.71 21.19
N PRO A 74 -9.75 -21.85 21.88
CA PRO A 74 -8.80 -22.94 21.92
C PRO A 74 -8.62 -23.49 20.50
N VAL A 75 -7.37 -23.51 20.04
CA VAL A 75 -6.99 -24.16 18.77
C VAL A 75 -7.32 -25.64 18.90
N HIS A 76 -8.37 -26.08 18.22
CA HIS A 76 -8.71 -27.49 18.10
C HIS A 76 -7.56 -28.22 17.36
N PRO A 77 -7.02 -29.31 17.92
CA PRO A 77 -5.93 -30.05 17.29
C PRO A 77 -6.53 -31.07 16.33
N GLU A 78 -7.00 -30.64 15.17
CA GLU A 78 -7.27 -31.52 14.02
C GLU A 78 -7.59 -30.66 12.79
N LEU A 79 -6.54 -30.10 12.19
CA LEU A 79 -6.63 -29.67 10.80
C LEU A 79 -6.55 -30.92 9.92
N PRO A 80 -7.51 -31.17 9.02
CA PRO A 80 -7.35 -32.23 8.04
C PRO A 80 -6.11 -31.94 7.20
N ASN A 81 -5.30 -32.99 6.96
CA ASN A 81 -4.19 -32.97 6.01
C ASN A 81 -4.71 -32.57 4.62
N ALA A 82 -4.81 -31.27 4.37
CA ALA A 82 -4.91 -30.75 3.04
C ALA A 82 -3.56 -31.04 2.39
N ALA A 83 -3.53 -32.07 1.54
CA ALA A 83 -2.49 -32.23 0.56
C ALA A 83 -2.53 -31.02 -0.38
N VAL A 84 -1.95 -29.92 0.07
CA VAL A 84 -1.70 -28.73 -0.74
C VAL A 84 -0.87 -29.22 -1.94
N SER A 85 -1.43 -29.07 -3.13
CA SER A 85 -0.84 -29.53 -4.39
C SER A 85 0.62 -29.06 -4.51
N SER A 86 1.54 -29.99 -4.25
CA SER A 86 2.99 -29.81 -4.42
C SER A 86 3.37 -29.49 -5.88
N HIS A 87 2.44 -29.62 -6.81
CA HIS A 87 2.61 -29.32 -8.23
C HIS A 87 2.62 -27.82 -8.56
N THR A 88 1.88 -26.98 -7.84
CA THR A 88 1.81 -25.53 -8.15
C THR A 88 3.09 -24.80 -7.70
N GLN A 89 3.67 -25.18 -6.56
CA GLN A 89 4.87 -24.55 -6.02
C GLN A 89 6.16 -24.99 -6.74
N ARG A 90 6.30 -26.29 -7.05
CA ARG A 90 7.49 -26.83 -7.75
C ARG A 90 7.68 -26.23 -9.15
N ARG A 91 6.58 -25.75 -9.77
CA ARG A 91 6.59 -25.05 -11.08
C ARG A 91 6.96 -23.57 -10.95
N LYS A 92 6.52 -22.88 -9.87
CA LYS A 92 6.94 -21.51 -9.54
C LYS A 92 8.45 -21.40 -9.34
N ASP A 93 9.07 -22.36 -8.65
CA ASP A 93 10.53 -22.36 -8.39
C ASP A 93 11.37 -22.46 -9.68
N THR A 94 10.86 -23.10 -10.74
CA THR A 94 11.59 -23.28 -12.00
C THR A 94 11.66 -21.96 -12.80
N ALA A 95 10.57 -21.18 -12.81
CA ALA A 95 10.57 -19.80 -13.34
C ALA A 95 11.24 -18.79 -12.37
N ASN A 96 11.21 -19.06 -11.06
CA ASN A 96 11.80 -18.22 -10.01
C ASN A 96 13.31 -18.46 -9.76
N THR A 97 13.93 -19.49 -10.35
CA THR A 97 15.37 -19.77 -10.18
C THR A 97 16.27 -18.65 -10.71
N SER A 98 15.75 -17.68 -11.47
CA SER A 98 16.55 -16.56 -12.01
C SER A 98 16.11 -15.14 -11.63
N ALA A 99 14.97 -14.89 -10.95
CA ALA A 99 14.48 -13.51 -10.92
C ALA A 99 13.59 -13.03 -9.76
N GLU A 100 13.41 -13.77 -8.67
CA GLU A 100 12.78 -13.21 -7.46
C GLU A 100 13.84 -12.95 -6.38
N SER A 101 14.81 -12.09 -6.71
CA SER A 101 15.65 -11.44 -5.70
C SER A 101 14.79 -10.42 -4.97
N ASP A 102 14.70 -10.57 -3.66
CA ASP A 102 13.88 -9.77 -2.78
C ASP A 102 13.99 -8.25 -3.05
N PRO A 103 12.88 -7.48 -2.98
CA PRO A 103 12.88 -6.02 -2.95
C PRO A 103 14.00 -5.40 -2.12
N LEU A 104 14.46 -6.06 -1.06
CA LEU A 104 15.46 -5.57 -0.13
C LEU A 104 16.78 -6.38 -0.09
N SER A 105 16.94 -7.48 -0.83
CA SER A 105 18.17 -8.28 -0.79
C SER A 105 19.31 -7.60 -1.56
N GLY A 106 19.90 -6.58 -0.95
CA GLY A 106 21.18 -6.01 -1.37
C GLY A 106 22.40 -6.85 -0.99
N ALA A 107 22.21 -8.06 -0.45
CA ALA A 107 23.29 -8.90 0.05
C ALA A 107 23.34 -10.24 -0.69
N SER A 108 24.39 -10.41 -1.49
CA SER A 108 24.95 -11.69 -1.91
C SER A 108 24.19 -12.51 -2.97
N THR A 109 23.86 -11.92 -4.12
CA THR A 109 23.99 -12.66 -5.38
C THR A 109 25.35 -12.31 -5.97
N THR A 110 26.12 -13.31 -6.40
CA THR A 110 27.41 -13.14 -7.11
C THR A 110 27.29 -12.41 -8.45
N ASP A 111 26.08 -11.96 -8.76
CA ASP A 111 25.71 -11.30 -9.98
C ASP A 111 24.84 -10.07 -9.64
N PRO A 112 25.41 -8.85 -9.64
CA PRO A 112 24.66 -7.64 -9.31
C PRO A 112 23.59 -7.38 -10.38
N LEU A 113 22.45 -6.84 -9.96
CA LEU A 113 21.42 -6.35 -10.89
C LEU A 113 22.02 -5.24 -11.76
N THR A 114 22.20 -5.51 -13.06
CA THR A 114 22.65 -4.52 -14.06
C THR A 114 21.46 -3.82 -14.70
N TRP A 115 21.71 -2.67 -15.34
CA TRP A 115 20.69 -1.94 -16.10
C TRP A 115 20.03 -2.81 -17.16
N GLU A 116 20.83 -3.52 -17.95
CA GLU A 116 20.37 -4.37 -19.05
C GLU A 116 19.49 -5.52 -18.55
N LYS A 117 19.79 -6.06 -17.36
CA LYS A 117 18.95 -7.09 -16.70
C LYS A 117 17.63 -6.52 -16.24
N ALA A 118 17.63 -5.33 -15.64
CA ALA A 118 16.40 -4.68 -15.23
C ALA A 118 15.53 -4.31 -16.44
N VAL A 119 16.11 -3.75 -17.51
CA VAL A 119 15.39 -3.43 -18.76
C VAL A 119 14.81 -4.70 -19.39
N ARG A 120 15.59 -5.78 -19.49
CA ARG A 120 15.10 -7.07 -20.01
C ARG A 120 13.93 -7.58 -19.18
N LYS A 121 14.09 -7.65 -17.87
CA LYS A 121 13.04 -8.09 -16.95
C LYS A 121 11.79 -7.22 -17.06
N GLY A 122 11.93 -5.90 -17.13
CA GLY A 122 10.80 -5.00 -17.33
C GLY A 122 10.11 -5.19 -18.69
N ASN A 123 10.87 -5.42 -19.75
CA ASN A 123 10.31 -5.77 -21.06
C ASN A 123 9.46 -7.05 -20.98
N ASP A 124 9.98 -8.08 -20.32
CA ASP A 124 9.27 -9.35 -20.13
C ASP A 124 8.00 -9.14 -19.30
N LEU A 125 8.07 -8.38 -18.20
CA LEU A 125 6.92 -8.04 -17.37
C LEU A 125 5.86 -7.25 -18.13
N THR A 126 6.25 -6.26 -18.94
CA THR A 126 5.33 -5.49 -19.78
C THR A 126 4.62 -6.39 -20.78
N ASN A 127 5.33 -7.31 -21.42
CA ASN A 127 4.76 -8.26 -22.35
C ASN A 127 3.79 -9.22 -21.64
N LEU A 128 4.16 -9.74 -20.47
CA LEU A 128 3.31 -10.62 -19.68
C LEU A 128 2.05 -9.93 -19.16
N MET A 129 2.13 -8.66 -18.74
CA MET A 129 0.95 -7.89 -18.33
C MET A 129 -0.01 -7.64 -19.49
N LYS A 130 0.52 -7.37 -20.69
CA LYS A 130 -0.30 -7.11 -21.89
C LYS A 130 -0.84 -8.37 -22.57
N ALA A 131 -0.15 -9.50 -22.42
CA ALA A 131 -0.58 -10.79 -22.95
C ALA A 131 -1.87 -11.26 -22.28
N SER A 132 -2.75 -11.89 -23.06
CA SER A 132 -3.87 -12.67 -22.52
C SER A 132 -3.37 -13.78 -21.59
N ARG A 133 -4.27 -14.43 -20.85
CA ARG A 133 -3.90 -15.53 -19.94
C ARG A 133 -3.15 -16.65 -20.68
N GLY A 134 -3.69 -17.12 -21.80
CA GLY A 134 -3.08 -18.21 -22.57
C GLY A 134 -1.71 -17.82 -23.16
N GLU A 135 -1.58 -16.60 -23.66
CA GLU A 135 -0.31 -16.07 -24.16
C GLU A 135 0.72 -15.92 -23.04
N ALA A 136 0.33 -15.38 -21.87
CA ALA A 136 1.23 -15.23 -20.73
C ALA A 136 1.72 -16.60 -20.21
N SER A 137 0.83 -17.60 -20.13
CA SER A 137 1.22 -18.97 -19.81
C SER A 137 2.22 -19.53 -20.82
N SER A 138 1.99 -19.29 -22.12
CA SER A 138 2.90 -19.73 -23.19
C SER A 138 4.27 -19.05 -23.09
N LEU A 139 4.31 -17.74 -22.82
CA LEU A 139 5.54 -16.97 -22.62
C LEU A 139 6.34 -17.45 -21.40
N LEU A 140 5.65 -17.96 -20.38
CA LEU A 140 6.28 -18.54 -19.19
C LEU A 140 6.66 -20.02 -19.36
N GLY A 141 6.34 -20.63 -20.51
CA GLY A 141 6.62 -22.04 -20.78
C GLY A 141 5.73 -23.01 -20.00
N TYR A 142 4.50 -22.61 -19.68
CA TYR A 142 3.53 -23.48 -19.03
C TYR A 142 2.63 -24.20 -20.04
N ASP A 143 2.60 -25.54 -19.98
CA ASP A 143 1.88 -26.41 -20.92
C ASP A 143 0.34 -26.38 -20.78
N SER A 144 -0.22 -25.67 -19.79
CA SER A 144 -1.68 -25.58 -19.61
C SER A 144 -2.12 -24.27 -18.97
N GLU A 145 -3.33 -23.81 -19.33
CA GLU A 145 -4.01 -22.67 -18.68
C GLU A 145 -4.41 -22.94 -17.21
N SER A 146 -4.12 -24.14 -16.70
CA SER A 146 -4.75 -24.71 -15.50
C SER A 146 -4.09 -24.35 -14.17
N SER A 147 -3.15 -23.40 -14.09
CA SER A 147 -2.38 -23.15 -12.85
C SER A 147 -2.62 -21.80 -12.18
N ALA A 148 -3.63 -21.03 -12.56
CA ALA A 148 -3.83 -19.69 -11.99
C ALA A 148 -4.92 -19.58 -10.91
N GLN A 149 -5.76 -20.60 -10.68
CA GLN A 149 -6.83 -20.48 -9.69
C GLN A 149 -7.14 -21.80 -8.99
N ASP A 150 -6.97 -21.82 -7.67
CA ASP A 150 -7.76 -22.68 -6.82
C ASP A 150 -8.84 -21.80 -6.15
N PRO A 151 -10.14 -22.12 -6.23
CA PRO A 151 -11.24 -21.30 -5.69
C PRO A 151 -11.37 -21.33 -4.16
N LEU A 152 -10.39 -21.89 -3.44
CA LEU A 152 -10.45 -22.03 -1.99
C LEU A 152 -10.52 -20.66 -1.33
N GLU A 153 -11.50 -20.46 -0.46
CA GLU A 153 -11.80 -19.26 0.31
C GLU A 153 -10.52 -18.49 0.68
N PHE A 154 -10.14 -17.55 -0.21
CA PHE A 154 -8.81 -16.95 -0.31
C PHE A 154 -8.30 -16.33 1.00
N HIS A 155 -9.23 -15.97 1.87
CA HIS A 155 -8.98 -15.41 3.19
C HIS A 155 -8.36 -16.40 4.19
N THR A 156 -8.75 -17.68 4.14
CA THR A 156 -8.18 -18.71 5.00
C THR A 156 -6.78 -19.11 4.54
N TYR A 157 -6.47 -18.89 3.25
CA TYR A 157 -5.16 -19.22 2.66
C TYR A 157 -4.00 -18.43 3.27
N LEU A 158 -4.22 -17.16 3.64
CA LEU A 158 -3.23 -16.38 4.38
C LEU A 158 -2.92 -17.03 5.74
N THR A 159 -3.95 -17.31 6.52
CA THR A 159 -3.82 -17.90 7.86
C THR A 159 -3.19 -19.30 7.79
N SER A 160 -3.58 -20.12 6.81
CA SER A 160 -3.00 -21.47 6.64
C SER A 160 -1.54 -21.46 6.21
N ASN A 161 -1.05 -20.34 5.65
CA ASN A 161 0.36 -20.10 5.35
C ASN A 161 1.08 -19.27 6.44
N GLY A 162 0.49 -19.17 7.62
CA GLY A 162 1.12 -18.60 8.81
C GLY A 162 1.13 -17.08 8.88
N TRP A 163 0.31 -16.41 8.07
CA TRP A 163 0.12 -14.97 8.12
C TRP A 163 -0.88 -14.57 9.19
N ILE A 164 -0.49 -13.60 10.02
CA ILE A 164 -1.38 -12.92 10.95
C ILE A 164 -1.72 -11.55 10.37
N ARG A 165 -3.01 -11.25 10.30
CA ARG A 165 -3.52 -9.94 9.88
C ARG A 165 -3.78 -9.06 11.09
N HIS A 166 -3.24 -7.85 11.07
CA HIS A 166 -3.53 -6.80 12.02
C HIS A 166 -4.08 -5.57 11.30
N ILE A 167 -5.27 -5.10 11.70
CA ILE A 167 -5.79 -3.80 11.26
C ILE A 167 -5.33 -2.74 12.26
N VAL A 168 -4.70 -1.68 11.76
CA VAL A 168 -4.28 -0.55 12.59
C VAL A 168 -5.46 0.41 12.74
N ASN A 169 -5.98 0.51 13.97
CA ASN A 169 -7.13 1.34 14.30
C ASN A 169 -6.71 2.76 14.64
N MET A 170 -6.30 3.53 13.62
CA MET A 170 -5.99 4.97 13.74
C MET A 170 -7.06 5.80 13.02
N ILE A 171 -7.19 7.08 13.38
CA ILE A 171 -8.19 7.99 12.78
C ILE A 171 -7.71 8.54 11.43
N LYS A 172 -6.42 8.86 11.32
CA LYS A 172 -5.80 9.46 10.14
C LYS A 172 -4.53 8.73 9.76
N LEU A 173 -4.13 8.86 8.49
CA LEU A 173 -2.85 8.37 7.98
C LEU A 173 -1.64 9.26 8.38
N ASP A 174 -1.88 10.32 9.15
CA ASP A 174 -0.88 11.26 9.63
C ASP A 174 0.29 10.52 10.31
N GLY A 175 1.52 10.83 9.91
CA GLY A 175 2.75 10.23 10.43
C GLY A 175 3.18 8.93 9.74
N ILE A 176 2.25 8.08 9.30
CA ILE A 176 2.55 6.81 8.59
C ILE A 176 2.83 7.06 7.11
N THR A 177 2.07 7.99 6.51
CA THR A 177 2.11 8.30 5.08
C THR A 177 2.40 9.77 4.82
N SER A 178 3.04 10.48 5.75
CA SER A 178 3.41 11.89 5.53
C SER A 178 4.24 12.10 4.25
N SER A 179 4.95 11.06 3.79
CA SER A 179 5.64 11.04 2.49
C SER A 179 4.68 10.97 1.29
N LEU A 180 3.48 10.40 1.44
CA LEU A 180 2.44 10.27 0.42
C LEU A 180 1.37 11.37 0.46
N THR A 181 1.28 12.17 1.54
CA THR A 181 0.25 13.21 1.70
C THR A 181 0.14 14.13 0.48
N ALA A 182 1.27 14.61 -0.05
CA ALA A 182 1.25 15.48 -1.24
C ALA A 182 0.67 14.76 -2.47
N ALA A 183 1.02 13.48 -2.65
CA ALA A 183 0.50 12.66 -3.74
C ALA A 183 -1.00 12.41 -3.59
N PHE A 184 -1.44 12.01 -2.40
CA PHE A 184 -2.82 11.70 -2.12
C PHE A 184 -3.70 12.94 -2.27
N THR A 185 -3.29 14.08 -1.70
CA THR A 185 -3.99 15.35 -1.89
C THR A 185 -4.11 15.72 -3.36
N SER A 186 -3.00 15.62 -4.12
CA SER A 186 -2.98 15.97 -5.54
C SER A 186 -3.85 15.06 -6.39
N LEU A 187 -4.01 13.80 -6.00
CA LEU A 187 -4.86 12.82 -6.70
C LEU A 187 -6.30 12.81 -6.17
N GLY A 188 -6.61 13.60 -5.14
CA GLY A 188 -7.93 13.67 -4.51
C GLY A 188 -8.27 12.47 -3.63
N PHE A 189 -7.28 11.68 -3.21
CA PHE A 189 -7.50 10.52 -2.35
C PHE A 189 -7.84 10.94 -0.92
N ASN A 190 -8.82 10.24 -0.33
CA ASN A 190 -9.16 10.40 1.07
C ASN A 190 -7.96 10.01 1.94
N GLN A 191 -7.71 10.75 3.04
CA GLN A 191 -6.62 10.48 3.98
C GLN A 191 -7.11 9.96 5.34
N LEU A 192 -8.43 9.90 5.53
CA LEU A 192 -9.04 9.36 6.74
C LEU A 192 -9.08 7.84 6.67
N LEU A 193 -8.70 7.20 7.78
CA LEU A 193 -8.89 5.78 7.97
C LEU A 193 -10.35 5.49 8.33
N LEU A 194 -10.74 4.22 8.31
CA LEU A 194 -12.09 3.79 8.71
C LEU A 194 -12.53 4.36 10.07
N ALA A 195 -11.63 4.39 11.06
CA ALA A 195 -11.94 4.91 12.39
C ALA A 195 -12.22 6.43 12.39
N GLY A 196 -11.73 7.14 11.38
CA GLY A 196 -12.00 8.56 11.15
C GLY A 196 -13.14 8.82 10.15
N GLY A 197 -13.88 7.79 9.72
CA GLY A 197 -14.97 7.92 8.75
C GLY A 197 -14.52 7.98 7.29
N GLY A 198 -13.26 7.62 6.98
CA GLY A 198 -12.81 7.42 5.60
C GLY A 198 -12.91 5.96 5.14
N GLU A 199 -12.35 5.67 3.96
CA GLU A 199 -12.34 4.30 3.38
C GLU A 199 -10.96 3.64 3.38
N ASN A 200 -9.94 4.32 3.92
CA ASN A 200 -8.60 3.73 4.02
C ASN A 200 -8.58 2.68 5.13
N THR A 201 -8.02 1.51 4.82
CA THR A 201 -7.73 0.46 5.79
C THR A 201 -6.22 0.24 5.85
N TYR A 202 -5.61 0.45 7.01
CA TYR A 202 -4.19 0.17 7.22
C TYR A 202 -4.01 -1.23 7.80
N VAL A 203 -3.36 -2.09 7.03
CA VAL A 203 -3.20 -3.51 7.34
C VAL A 203 -1.72 -3.88 7.43
N VAL A 204 -1.39 -4.63 8.47
CA VAL A 204 -0.09 -5.28 8.66
C VAL A 204 -0.31 -6.78 8.59
N HIS A 205 0.26 -7.40 7.56
CA HIS A 205 0.40 -8.85 7.49
C HIS A 205 1.76 -9.24 8.02
N LYS A 206 1.79 -10.04 9.09
CA LYS A 206 3.03 -10.51 9.71
C LYS A 206 3.10 -12.04 9.66
N GLN A 207 4.15 -12.58 9.08
CA GLN A 207 4.39 -14.02 9.02
C GLN A 207 5.02 -14.48 10.33
N SER A 208 4.18 -14.93 11.26
CA SER A 208 4.57 -15.21 12.66
C SER A 208 4.14 -16.58 13.15
N VAL A 209 3.31 -17.30 12.40
CA VAL A 209 2.85 -18.64 12.78
C VAL A 209 3.65 -19.65 11.97
N PRO A 210 4.39 -20.56 12.61
CA PRO A 210 5.08 -21.63 11.91
C PRO A 210 4.07 -22.64 11.34
N GLY A 211 4.42 -23.26 10.23
CA GLY A 211 3.68 -24.39 9.67
C GLY A 211 4.45 -25.70 9.84
N ALA A 212 3.84 -26.81 9.42
CA ALA A 212 4.49 -28.12 9.47
C ALA A 212 5.81 -28.17 8.67
N SER A 213 5.93 -27.34 7.62
CA SER A 213 7.06 -27.34 6.68
C SER A 213 7.83 -26.01 6.60
N PHE A 214 7.49 -25.01 7.42
CA PHE A 214 8.11 -23.69 7.36
C PHE A 214 8.18 -23.01 8.74
N SER A 215 9.18 -22.14 8.91
CA SER A 215 9.39 -21.38 10.14
C SER A 215 8.60 -20.07 10.14
N ALA A 216 8.34 -19.52 11.33
CA ALA A 216 8.00 -18.10 11.44
C ALA A 216 9.25 -17.27 11.06
N THR A 217 9.06 -16.26 10.22
CA THR A 217 10.12 -15.47 9.61
C THR A 217 10.11 -14.01 10.06
N ASP A 218 9.03 -13.56 10.70
CA ASP A 218 8.78 -12.14 10.99
C ASP A 218 8.81 -11.23 9.73
N GLY A 219 8.64 -11.84 8.55
CA GLY A 219 8.35 -11.10 7.32
C GLY A 219 7.06 -10.32 7.49
N ASN A 220 7.00 -9.10 6.96
CA ASN A 220 5.79 -8.30 6.99
C ASN A 220 5.56 -7.49 5.73
N TYR A 221 4.27 -7.42 5.38
CA TYR A 221 3.74 -6.50 4.38
C TYR A 221 2.81 -5.52 5.08
N MET A 222 3.13 -4.24 4.96
CA MET A 222 2.36 -3.16 5.58
C MET A 222 1.81 -2.30 4.45
N SER A 223 0.50 -2.14 4.35
CA SER A 223 -0.12 -1.38 3.26
C SER A 223 -1.42 -0.72 3.69
N VAL A 224 -1.69 0.43 3.08
CA VAL A 224 -3.00 1.10 3.10
C VAL A 224 -3.76 0.65 1.86
N TYR A 225 -5.02 0.26 2.04
CA TYR A 225 -5.92 -0.14 0.97
C TYR A 225 -7.11 0.82 0.96
N ASN A 226 -7.49 1.29 -0.24
CA ASN A 226 -8.66 2.13 -0.41
C ASN A 226 -9.37 1.73 -1.72
N PRO A 227 -10.42 0.89 -1.62
CA PRO A 227 -11.23 0.48 -2.76
C PRO A 227 -11.94 1.63 -3.47
N LEU A 228 -12.38 2.66 -2.74
CA LEU A 228 -13.09 3.80 -3.30
C LEU A 228 -12.20 4.58 -4.27
N ASP A 229 -10.99 4.88 -3.83
CA ASP A 229 -9.95 5.63 -4.55
C ASP A 229 -9.04 4.72 -5.41
N LYS A 230 -9.35 3.41 -5.47
CA LYS A 230 -8.68 2.43 -6.34
C LYS A 230 -7.17 2.37 -6.15
N VAL A 231 -6.73 2.44 -4.89
CA VAL A 231 -5.30 2.55 -4.54
C VAL A 231 -4.86 1.55 -3.48
N VAL A 232 -3.65 1.03 -3.67
CA VAL A 232 -2.86 0.34 -2.65
C VAL A 232 -1.59 1.14 -2.40
N ALA A 233 -1.26 1.43 -1.15
CA ALA A 233 -0.02 2.10 -0.78
C ALA A 233 0.77 1.29 0.23
N SER A 234 1.84 0.66 -0.23
CA SER A 234 2.70 -0.19 0.57
C SER A 234 3.77 0.61 1.29
N ILE A 235 3.87 0.39 2.59
CA ILE A 235 4.78 1.05 3.53
C ILE A 235 6.00 0.17 3.83
N SER A 236 5.78 -1.14 3.96
CA SER A 236 6.83 -2.14 4.20
C SER A 236 6.62 -3.33 3.26
N LEU A 237 7.72 -3.76 2.63
CA LEU A 237 7.80 -4.87 1.69
C LEU A 237 8.77 -5.97 2.16
N ARG A 238 8.92 -6.14 3.49
CA ARG A 238 9.88 -7.10 4.06
C ARG A 238 9.37 -8.53 3.92
N SER A 239 9.76 -9.22 2.85
CA SER A 239 9.25 -10.57 2.62
C SER A 239 9.77 -11.59 3.64
N PRO A 240 9.07 -12.73 3.83
CA PRO A 240 9.61 -13.88 4.55
C PRO A 240 10.94 -14.40 3.97
N LYS A 241 11.12 -14.31 2.64
CA LYS A 241 12.36 -14.71 1.97
C LYS A 241 13.53 -13.80 2.36
N PHE A 242 13.29 -12.49 2.44
CA PHE A 242 14.28 -11.53 2.93
C PHE A 242 14.79 -11.92 4.31
N GLN A 243 13.84 -12.19 5.22
CA GLN A 243 14.15 -12.48 6.62
C GLN A 243 14.85 -13.84 6.77
N ALA A 244 14.43 -14.83 5.98
CA ALA A 244 15.09 -16.14 5.96
C ALA A 244 16.54 -16.05 5.49
N LEU A 245 16.88 -15.14 4.55
CA LEU A 245 18.27 -14.90 4.16
C LEU A 245 19.12 -14.27 5.28
N GLN A 246 18.50 -13.58 6.25
CA GLN A 246 19.21 -13.03 7.42
C GLN A 246 19.35 -14.05 8.57
N SER A 247 18.64 -15.17 8.52
CA SER A 247 18.53 -16.12 9.62
C SER A 247 18.78 -17.55 9.14
N PRO A 248 20.01 -18.09 9.29
CA PRO A 248 20.35 -19.43 8.82
C PRO A 248 19.39 -20.51 9.34
N GLY A 249 18.96 -21.42 8.44
CA GLY A 249 18.06 -22.53 8.76
C GLY A 249 16.57 -22.19 8.73
N MET A 250 16.21 -20.92 8.48
CA MET A 250 14.83 -20.50 8.33
C MET A 250 14.28 -20.88 6.94
N VAL A 251 13.14 -21.56 6.93
CA VAL A 251 12.42 -21.93 5.70
C VAL A 251 11.21 -21.01 5.54
N PRO A 252 11.12 -20.19 4.47
CA PRO A 252 9.96 -19.33 4.25
C PRO A 252 8.72 -20.15 3.89
N PRO A 253 7.50 -19.66 4.18
CA PRO A 253 6.27 -20.33 3.78
C PRO A 253 6.13 -20.37 2.26
N PRO A 254 5.27 -21.26 1.72
CA PRO A 254 4.93 -21.28 0.29
C PRO A 254 4.39 -19.93 -0.22
N LEU A 255 3.48 -19.32 0.54
CA LEU A 255 2.99 -17.96 0.30
C LEU A 255 3.93 -16.93 0.91
N ASN A 256 4.96 -16.52 0.17
CA ASN A 256 5.97 -15.58 0.64
C ASN A 256 6.14 -14.32 -0.24
N THR A 257 5.42 -14.21 -1.35
CA THR A 257 5.58 -13.12 -2.30
C THR A 257 4.63 -11.96 -1.99
N TYR A 258 5.05 -10.74 -2.32
CA TYR A 258 4.23 -9.54 -2.17
C TYR A 258 2.98 -9.60 -3.05
N SER A 259 3.13 -10.04 -4.31
CA SER A 259 2.05 -10.07 -5.30
C SER A 259 0.82 -10.82 -4.78
N ASP A 260 1.04 -12.02 -4.25
CA ASP A 260 -0.03 -12.88 -3.77
C ASP A 260 -0.64 -12.33 -2.47
N VAL A 261 0.18 -11.96 -1.47
CA VAL A 261 -0.37 -11.45 -0.18
C VAL A 261 -1.14 -10.16 -0.37
N THR A 262 -0.63 -9.23 -1.17
CA THR A 262 -1.28 -7.95 -1.42
C THR A 262 -2.53 -8.10 -2.29
N PHE A 263 -2.55 -9.02 -3.27
CA PHE A 263 -3.76 -9.33 -4.04
C PHE A 263 -4.88 -9.83 -3.13
N LEU A 264 -4.58 -10.81 -2.26
CA LEU A 264 -5.56 -11.42 -1.36
C LEU A 264 -6.14 -10.39 -0.39
N GLU A 265 -5.29 -9.49 0.10
CA GLU A 265 -5.74 -8.42 0.98
C GLU A 265 -6.51 -7.33 0.22
N TRP A 266 -6.11 -6.97 -1.00
CA TRP A 266 -6.86 -6.05 -1.84
C TRP A 266 -8.27 -6.56 -2.12
N GLN A 267 -8.40 -7.82 -2.54
CA GLN A 267 -9.69 -8.46 -2.76
C GLN A 267 -10.55 -8.42 -1.49
N ARG A 268 -9.98 -8.76 -0.33
CA ARG A 268 -10.68 -8.66 0.96
C ARG A 268 -11.21 -7.26 1.22
N ASN A 269 -10.40 -6.22 1.01
CA ASN A 269 -10.80 -4.84 1.25
C ASN A 269 -11.90 -4.40 0.30
N VAL A 270 -11.86 -4.81 -0.97
CA VAL A 270 -12.95 -4.58 -1.94
C VAL A 270 -14.25 -5.22 -1.45
N ASP A 271 -14.20 -6.50 -1.05
CA ASP A 271 -15.37 -7.22 -0.56
C ASP A 271 -15.93 -6.61 0.74
N GLU A 272 -15.06 -6.22 1.68
CA GLU A 272 -15.44 -5.55 2.93
C GLU A 272 -16.07 -4.17 2.66
N ALA A 273 -15.49 -3.37 1.76
CA ALA A 273 -16.03 -2.05 1.41
C ALA A 273 -17.41 -2.14 0.74
N ASN A 274 -17.58 -3.06 -0.21
CA ASN A 274 -18.88 -3.31 -0.86
C ASN A 274 -19.94 -3.78 0.13
N LYS A 275 -19.56 -4.63 1.10
CA LYS A 275 -20.47 -5.08 2.16
C LYS A 275 -20.86 -3.94 3.11
N ARG A 276 -19.88 -3.14 3.56
CA ARG A 276 -20.12 -2.00 4.46
C ARG A 276 -21.05 -0.96 3.85
N ASN A 277 -20.89 -0.69 2.55
CA ASN A 277 -21.64 0.33 1.84
C ASN A 277 -22.89 -0.23 1.11
N ARG A 278 -23.31 -1.46 1.40
CA ARG A 278 -24.51 -2.04 0.80
C ARG A 278 -25.75 -1.21 1.17
N GLY A 279 -26.46 -0.73 0.15
CA GLY A 279 -27.65 0.09 0.31
C GLY A 279 -27.37 1.59 0.44
N ASN A 280 -26.11 2.02 0.40
CA ASN A 280 -25.77 3.43 0.23
C ASN A 280 -25.94 3.81 -1.25
N GLU A 281 -26.89 4.69 -1.57
CA GLU A 281 -27.18 5.13 -2.95
C GLU A 281 -26.02 5.88 -3.61
N GLU A 282 -25.11 6.46 -2.83
CA GLU A 282 -23.92 7.15 -3.33
C GLU A 282 -22.74 6.19 -3.59
N TRP A 283 -22.81 4.95 -3.09
CA TRP A 283 -21.74 3.98 -3.26
C TRP A 283 -21.80 3.30 -4.63
N VAL A 284 -20.66 3.29 -5.32
CA VAL A 284 -20.48 2.51 -6.55
C VAL A 284 -19.72 1.25 -6.18
N GLU A 285 -20.36 0.09 -6.38
CA GLU A 285 -19.74 -1.22 -6.17
C GLU A 285 -18.42 -1.32 -6.94
N ARG A 286 -17.37 -1.79 -6.25
CA ARG A 286 -16.02 -1.91 -6.80
C ARG A 286 -15.68 -3.35 -7.13
N GLY A 287 -15.01 -3.55 -8.26
CA GLY A 287 -14.40 -4.82 -8.64
C GLY A 287 -12.93 -4.89 -8.22
N VAL A 288 -12.42 -6.11 -8.06
CA VAL A 288 -10.98 -6.34 -7.80
C VAL A 288 -10.11 -5.75 -8.93
N GLY A 289 -10.60 -5.75 -10.17
CA GLY A 289 -9.93 -5.15 -11.33
C GLY A 289 -9.97 -3.63 -11.43
N ASP A 290 -10.64 -2.94 -10.50
CA ASP A 290 -10.72 -1.48 -10.51
C ASP A 290 -9.44 -0.80 -10.03
N LEU A 291 -8.44 -1.55 -9.53
CA LEU A 291 -7.18 -0.97 -9.05
C LEU A 291 -6.51 -0.11 -10.13
N GLU A 292 -6.19 1.15 -9.78
CA GLU A 292 -5.58 2.14 -10.67
C GLU A 292 -4.19 2.57 -10.20
N TRP A 293 -3.89 2.51 -8.90
CA TRP A 293 -2.61 2.96 -8.36
C TRP A 293 -2.01 1.99 -7.34
N VAL A 294 -0.71 1.75 -7.48
CA VAL A 294 0.11 1.11 -6.45
C VAL A 294 1.26 2.03 -6.07
N PHE A 295 1.31 2.46 -4.81
CA PHE A 295 2.43 3.21 -4.25
C PHE A 295 3.35 2.27 -3.50
N HIS A 296 4.65 2.39 -3.76
CA HIS A 296 5.69 1.78 -2.94
C HIS A 296 6.45 2.86 -2.23
N ASN A 297 6.19 2.96 -0.93
CA ASN A 297 6.92 3.85 -0.04
C ASN A 297 8.30 3.28 0.26
N MET A 298 9.25 4.15 0.61
CA MET A 298 10.56 3.75 1.14
C MET A 298 11.33 2.77 0.25
N VAL A 299 11.51 3.11 -1.02
CA VAL A 299 12.45 2.40 -1.91
C VAL A 299 13.87 2.67 -1.45
N VAL A 300 14.37 1.84 -0.54
CA VAL A 300 15.70 1.97 0.09
C VAL A 300 16.72 0.94 -0.40
N ASN A 301 16.33 0.05 -1.31
CA ASN A 301 17.25 -0.93 -1.88
C ASN A 301 18.37 -0.21 -2.63
N ARG A 302 19.63 -0.52 -2.25
CA ARG A 302 20.82 0.10 -2.82
C ARG A 302 20.89 -0.01 -4.34
N ASN A 303 20.50 -1.15 -4.93
CA ASN A 303 20.48 -1.34 -6.38
C ASN A 303 19.42 -0.45 -7.03
N SER A 304 18.20 -0.41 -6.50
CA SER A 304 17.14 0.48 -7.00
C SER A 304 17.56 1.94 -6.92
N CYS A 305 18.08 2.38 -5.77
CA CYS A 305 18.57 3.75 -5.56
C CYS A 305 19.70 4.10 -6.52
N ARG A 306 20.66 3.19 -6.72
CA ARG A 306 21.78 3.38 -7.65
C ARG A 306 21.28 3.56 -9.08
N MET A 307 20.42 2.66 -9.55
CA MET A 307 19.93 2.67 -10.93
C MET A 307 19.06 3.89 -11.23
N VAL A 308 18.25 4.33 -10.26
CA VAL A 308 17.49 5.58 -10.41
C VAL A 308 18.43 6.79 -10.45
N LYS A 309 19.49 6.82 -9.63
CA LYS A 309 20.48 7.90 -9.70
C LYS A 309 21.21 7.94 -11.05
N GLU A 310 21.64 6.77 -11.55
CA GLU A 310 22.27 6.64 -12.87
C GLU A 310 21.31 7.16 -13.96
N MET A 311 20.04 6.74 -13.93
CA MET A 311 18.99 7.22 -14.85
C MET A 311 18.81 8.73 -14.82
N MET A 312 18.81 9.33 -13.64
CA MET A 312 18.57 10.76 -13.48
C MET A 312 19.83 11.62 -13.69
N GLY A 313 20.96 11.01 -14.11
CA GLY A 313 22.23 11.72 -14.24
C GLY A 313 22.75 12.27 -12.90
N MET A 314 22.42 11.58 -11.80
CA MET A 314 22.75 11.97 -10.43
C MET A 314 23.94 11.17 -9.88
N ASP A 315 24.85 10.73 -10.73
CA ASP A 315 26.04 9.97 -10.31
C ASP A 315 26.84 10.73 -9.25
N GLY A 316 27.10 10.07 -8.12
CA GLY A 316 27.78 10.67 -6.96
C GLY A 316 26.96 11.72 -6.20
N SER A 317 25.76 12.08 -6.63
CA SER A 317 24.91 13.07 -5.97
C SER A 317 24.01 12.44 -4.89
N PRO A 318 23.74 13.18 -3.80
CA PRO A 318 22.72 12.77 -2.83
C PRO A 318 21.35 12.73 -3.50
N MET A 319 20.48 11.85 -2.99
CA MET A 319 19.12 11.65 -3.51
C MET A 319 18.18 12.84 -3.23
N THR A 320 18.72 13.92 -2.66
CA THR A 320 18.04 15.19 -2.37
C THR A 320 17.59 15.94 -3.63
N ARG A 321 18.11 15.57 -4.80
CA ARG A 321 17.60 16.05 -6.10
C ARG A 321 16.37 15.30 -6.58
N ILE A 322 15.98 14.18 -5.95
CA ILE A 322 14.66 13.61 -6.21
C ILE A 322 13.65 14.56 -5.59
N VAL A 323 12.74 14.98 -6.44
CA VAL A 323 11.84 16.10 -6.22
C VAL A 323 10.55 15.64 -5.54
N GLU A 324 9.81 16.58 -4.96
CA GLU A 324 8.55 16.28 -4.27
C GLU A 324 7.47 15.85 -5.27
N TRP A 325 6.31 15.40 -4.80
CA TRP A 325 5.24 14.91 -5.69
C TRP A 325 4.89 15.88 -6.82
N GLY A 326 4.85 17.19 -6.55
CA GLY A 326 4.51 18.22 -7.55
C GLY A 326 5.49 18.31 -8.72
N ASP A 327 6.69 17.76 -8.54
CA ASP A 327 7.76 17.75 -9.52
C ASP A 327 8.08 16.32 -10.02
N ALA A 328 7.32 15.32 -9.57
CA ALA A 328 7.58 13.90 -9.84
C ALA A 328 7.82 13.63 -11.34
N VAL A 329 8.74 12.73 -11.64
CA VAL A 329 9.07 12.39 -13.03
C VAL A 329 8.18 11.24 -13.50
N ASP A 330 7.38 11.50 -14.53
CA ASP A 330 6.50 10.52 -15.16
C ASP A 330 7.26 9.76 -16.23
N ILE A 331 7.39 8.45 -16.06
CA ILE A 331 8.15 7.60 -16.97
C ILE A 331 7.20 6.54 -17.52
N GLY A 332 6.95 6.58 -18.84
CA GLY A 332 6.15 5.57 -19.52
C GLY A 332 6.81 4.19 -19.41
N ALA A 333 6.07 3.18 -18.98
CA ALA A 333 6.57 1.83 -18.69
C ALA A 333 7.03 1.06 -19.96
N ASP A 334 6.70 1.56 -21.15
CA ASP A 334 7.14 1.06 -22.45
C ASP A 334 8.46 1.66 -22.94
N THR A 335 8.91 2.77 -22.35
CA THR A 335 10.24 3.34 -22.59
C THR A 335 11.34 2.45 -22.02
N GLU A 336 12.58 2.60 -22.48
CA GLU A 336 13.72 1.87 -21.90
C GLU A 336 13.84 2.13 -20.39
N TRP A 337 13.72 3.39 -19.98
CA TRP A 337 13.75 3.78 -18.57
C TRP A 337 12.61 3.16 -17.76
N GLY A 338 11.40 3.20 -18.29
CA GLY A 338 10.23 2.59 -17.66
C GLY A 338 10.37 1.09 -17.49
N LYS A 339 10.90 0.39 -18.51
CA LYS A 339 11.24 -1.04 -18.41
C LYS A 339 12.30 -1.29 -17.33
N GLY A 340 13.37 -0.50 -17.31
CA GLY A 340 14.38 -0.64 -16.26
C GLY A 340 13.80 -0.44 -14.86
N LEU A 341 12.96 0.57 -14.65
CA LEU A 341 12.25 0.80 -13.38
C LEU A 341 11.28 -0.33 -13.02
N LEU A 342 10.55 -0.87 -14.00
CA LEU A 342 9.61 -1.97 -13.79
C LEU A 342 10.33 -3.28 -13.40
N GLY A 343 11.52 -3.50 -13.94
CA GLY A 343 12.38 -4.63 -13.59
C GLY A 343 12.98 -4.53 -12.19
N LEU A 344 12.89 -3.37 -11.53
CA LEU A 344 13.43 -3.19 -10.18
C LEU A 344 12.67 -4.01 -9.13
N PRO A 345 13.35 -4.41 -8.05
CA PRO A 345 12.77 -5.25 -7.02
C PRO A 345 11.49 -4.74 -6.35
N ASN A 346 11.31 -3.42 -6.28
CA ASN A 346 10.11 -2.84 -5.69
C ASN A 346 8.94 -2.87 -6.68
N SER A 347 9.16 -2.50 -7.95
CA SER A 347 8.10 -2.39 -8.95
C SER A 347 7.55 -3.74 -9.42
N TYR A 348 8.39 -4.77 -9.57
CA TYR A 348 7.95 -6.01 -10.21
C TYR A 348 6.86 -6.74 -9.42
N GLY A 349 6.79 -6.56 -8.09
CA GLY A 349 5.79 -7.24 -7.27
C GLY A 349 4.36 -6.85 -7.67
N ALA A 350 4.15 -5.58 -7.99
CA ALA A 350 2.88 -5.10 -8.53
C ALA A 350 2.61 -5.65 -9.94
N ALA A 351 3.64 -5.78 -10.78
CA ALA A 351 3.49 -6.38 -12.11
C ALA A 351 3.07 -7.86 -12.01
N TRP A 352 3.71 -8.64 -11.15
CA TRP A 352 3.35 -10.04 -10.91
C TRP A 352 1.94 -10.20 -10.35
N MET A 353 1.48 -9.26 -9.52
CA MET A 353 0.09 -9.22 -9.07
C MET A 353 -0.88 -9.17 -10.26
N LEU A 354 -0.63 -8.28 -11.23
CA LEU A 354 -1.44 -8.17 -12.43
C LEU A 354 -1.32 -9.40 -13.34
N ILE A 355 -0.12 -9.99 -13.45
CA ILE A 355 0.15 -11.16 -14.29
C ILE A 355 -0.55 -12.42 -13.75
N GLN A 356 -0.44 -12.68 -12.45
CA GLN A 356 -0.93 -13.90 -11.81
C GLN A 356 -2.45 -13.90 -11.64
N HIS A 357 -3.03 -12.71 -11.43
CA HIS A 357 -4.44 -12.57 -11.05
C HIS A 357 -5.33 -11.99 -12.16
N LYS A 358 -4.92 -12.11 -13.43
CA LYS A 358 -5.64 -11.58 -14.62
C LYS A 358 -7.13 -11.93 -14.67
N GLU A 359 -7.52 -13.10 -14.21
CA GLU A 359 -8.93 -13.52 -14.26
C GLU A 359 -9.81 -12.67 -13.33
N ARG A 360 -9.28 -12.17 -12.22
CA ARG A 360 -10.01 -11.29 -11.28
C ARG A 360 -9.72 -9.81 -11.54
N MET A 361 -8.52 -9.48 -11.99
CA MET A 361 -8.09 -8.11 -12.23
C MET A 361 -8.42 -7.61 -13.64
N GLY A 362 -8.76 -8.51 -14.57
CA GLY A 362 -8.85 -8.21 -15.99
C GLY A 362 -7.48 -8.06 -16.64
N LEU A 363 -7.48 -7.73 -17.93
CA LEU A 363 -6.26 -7.45 -18.68
C LEU A 363 -5.77 -6.03 -18.38
N ARG A 364 -4.81 -5.94 -17.45
CA ARG A 364 -4.29 -4.68 -16.90
C ARG A 364 -2.78 -4.65 -17.00
N TRP A 365 -2.22 -3.45 -17.11
CA TRP A 365 -0.77 -3.23 -17.13
C TRP A 365 -0.38 -1.94 -16.42
N ILE A 366 0.86 -1.90 -15.94
CA ILE A 366 1.45 -0.66 -15.40
C ILE A 366 1.90 0.18 -16.59
N SER A 367 1.25 1.32 -16.81
CA SER A 367 1.52 2.20 -17.96
C SER A 367 2.52 3.30 -17.65
N THR A 368 2.52 3.80 -16.42
CA THR A 368 3.41 4.88 -15.98
C THR A 368 3.99 4.57 -14.61
N ILE A 369 5.28 4.87 -14.44
CA ILE A 369 5.98 4.83 -13.17
C ILE A 369 6.39 6.27 -12.82
N LYS A 370 5.85 6.81 -11.74
CA LYS A 370 6.27 8.10 -11.19
C LYS A 370 7.34 7.87 -10.14
N VAL A 371 8.45 8.58 -10.25
CA VAL A 371 9.54 8.55 -9.26
C VAL A 371 9.59 9.89 -8.53
N PHE A 372 9.55 9.86 -7.20
CA PHE A 372 9.52 11.05 -6.36
C PHE A 372 10.13 10.80 -4.97
N ALA A 373 10.41 11.87 -4.24
CA ALA A 373 11.02 11.84 -2.92
C ALA A 373 10.00 12.07 -1.83
N GLY A 374 10.22 11.41 -0.69
CA GLY A 374 9.39 11.54 0.50
C GLY A 374 9.89 12.61 1.44
N ASN A 375 8.98 13.09 2.29
CA ASN A 375 9.37 13.92 3.41
C ASN A 375 10.05 13.03 4.47
N PRO A 376 11.29 13.34 4.89
CA PRO A 376 12.03 12.55 5.88
C PRO A 376 11.40 12.59 7.28
N GLY A 377 10.40 13.45 7.53
CA GLY A 377 9.73 13.62 8.83
C GLY A 377 8.73 12.53 9.23
N ALA A 378 8.64 11.39 8.52
CA ALA A 378 7.79 10.27 8.93
C ALA A 378 8.36 9.61 10.20
N VAL A 379 7.65 9.77 11.31
CA VAL A 379 8.10 9.38 12.66
C VAL A 379 8.20 7.85 12.78
N GLY A 380 9.32 7.35 13.32
CA GLY A 380 9.43 5.99 13.84
C GLY A 380 10.39 5.04 13.13
N MET A 381 11.23 5.52 12.21
CA MET A 381 12.20 4.67 11.52
C MET A 381 13.63 5.17 11.73
N ASN A 382 14.53 4.25 12.09
CA ASN A 382 15.96 4.55 12.16
C ASN A 382 16.39 5.13 10.81
N PRO A 383 16.91 6.37 10.77
CA PRO A 383 17.49 6.89 9.55
C PRO A 383 18.55 5.89 9.12
N ILE A 384 18.51 5.49 7.84
CA ILE A 384 19.74 5.05 7.19
C ILE A 384 20.76 6.15 7.52
N SER A 385 21.97 5.76 7.96
CA SER A 385 23.00 6.62 8.58
C SER A 385 23.33 7.95 7.87
N ASP A 386 22.76 8.19 6.70
CA ASP A 386 22.69 9.48 6.03
C ASP A 386 21.29 10.12 6.21
N ALA A 387 21.09 10.74 7.37
CA ALA A 387 19.89 11.49 7.75
C ALA A 387 19.54 12.66 6.78
N SER A 388 20.36 12.90 5.76
CA SER A 388 20.12 13.91 4.72
C SER A 388 19.37 13.38 3.49
N SER A 389 19.22 12.07 3.34
CA SER A 389 18.60 11.48 2.15
C SER A 389 17.08 11.30 2.30
N LYS A 390 16.30 12.00 1.46
CA LYS A 390 14.86 11.75 1.32
C LYS A 390 14.65 10.31 0.80
N PRO A 391 13.69 9.53 1.34
CA PRO A 391 13.39 8.22 0.80
C PRO A 391 12.80 8.34 -0.60
N MET A 392 13.22 7.46 -1.50
CA MET A 392 12.64 7.38 -2.84
C MET A 392 11.31 6.61 -2.79
N MET A 393 10.37 7.00 -3.65
CA MET A 393 9.07 6.37 -3.78
C MET A 393 8.72 6.15 -5.24
N PHE A 394 7.93 5.10 -5.48
CA PHE A 394 7.32 4.84 -6.79
C PHE A 394 5.81 4.92 -6.68
N ALA A 395 5.17 5.57 -7.65
CA ALA A 395 3.73 5.44 -7.91
C ALA A 395 3.53 4.79 -9.27
N LEU A 396 2.88 3.63 -9.28
CA LEU A 396 2.66 2.79 -10.43
C LEU A 396 1.21 3.00 -10.88
N LYS A 397 1.01 3.61 -12.05
CA LYS A 397 -0.31 3.80 -12.65
C LYS A 397 -0.69 2.55 -13.43
N ILE A 398 -1.87 2.02 -13.18
CA ILE A 398 -2.40 0.80 -13.80
C ILE A 398 -3.56 1.19 -14.72
N GLU A 399 -3.51 0.68 -15.94
CA GLU A 399 -4.53 0.90 -16.97
C GLU A 399 -4.98 -0.43 -17.57
N SER A 400 -6.16 -0.43 -18.18
CA SER A 400 -6.56 -1.51 -19.08
C SER A 400 -5.65 -1.55 -20.31
N VAL A 401 -5.43 -2.75 -20.83
CA VAL A 401 -4.67 -2.98 -22.06
C VAL A 401 -5.48 -2.60 -23.30
#